data_AF-T2JXF0-F1
#
_entry.id   AF-T2JXF0-F1
#
_cell.length_a   1.000
_cell.length_b   1.000
_cell.length_c   1.000
_cell.angle_alpha   90.00
_cell.angle_beta   90.00
_cell.angle_gamma   90.00
#
_symmetry.space_group_name_H-M   'P 1'
#
loop_
_entity.id
_entity.type
_entity.pdbx_description
1 polymer ?
#
loop_
_entity_poly.entity_id
_entity_poly.type
_entity_poly.pdbx_seq_one_letter_code
_entity_poly.pdbx_strand_id
1 'polypeptide(L)'
;MYEVMINPKMVKPIQINGLFQRRGKFYLRVPYDRMSQEMQRISRLGGKILNIVAISALDDLSSHHEDDFHWWVEITTTRPHCIYYFGPFDNFPEAYGHHGGYVEDLQEEGAQGIIINIKQCQPLVLTQELEEESYHIFND
;
A
#
# COMPACT_ATOMS: atom_id res chain seq x y z
N MET A 1 15.28 15.47 -10.10
CA MET A 1 15.61 14.61 -8.93
C MET A 1 14.38 13.78 -8.60
N TYR A 2 14.55 12.55 -8.14
CA TYR A 2 13.46 11.65 -7.73
C TYR A 2 13.63 11.22 -6.28
N GLU A 3 12.52 10.95 -5.60
CA GLU A 3 12.48 10.29 -4.30
C GLU A 3 11.93 8.87 -4.50
N VAL A 4 12.76 7.88 -4.16
CA VAL A 4 12.44 6.45 -4.29
C VAL A 4 12.19 5.90 -2.89
N MET A 5 10.95 5.51 -2.59
CA MET A 5 10.60 4.84 -1.36
C MET A 5 10.98 3.37 -1.45
N ILE A 6 11.75 2.88 -0.49
CA ILE A 6 12.24 1.50 -0.46
C ILE A 6 11.92 0.83 0.88
N ASN A 7 11.72 -0.48 0.84
CA ASN A 7 11.75 -1.34 2.03
C ASN A 7 13.09 -2.09 2.06
N PRO A 8 14.06 -1.65 2.86
CA PRO A 8 15.35 -2.32 2.95
C PRO A 8 15.20 -3.60 3.77
N LYS A 9 15.38 -4.76 3.15
CA LYS A 9 15.56 -6.03 3.89
C LYS A 9 16.96 -6.17 4.52
N MET A 10 17.71 -5.07 4.64
CA MET A 10 19.12 -5.10 5.00
C MET A 10 19.33 -5.19 6.51
N VAL A 11 20.25 -6.06 6.93
CA VAL A 11 20.67 -6.21 8.33
C VAL A 11 21.30 -4.92 8.90
N LYS A 12 21.74 -3.97 8.05
CA LYS A 12 22.27 -2.65 8.45
C LYS A 12 21.96 -1.56 7.38
N PRO A 13 20.95 -0.69 7.59
CA PRO A 13 20.54 0.35 6.63
C PRO A 13 21.61 1.41 6.30
N ILE A 14 22.70 1.48 7.08
CA ILE A 14 23.69 2.57 7.09
C ILE A 14 24.56 2.63 5.81
N GLN A 15 24.54 1.61 4.94
CA GLN A 15 25.47 1.51 3.80
C GLN A 15 24.97 2.12 2.48
N ILE A 16 23.73 2.61 2.41
CA ILE A 16 23.18 3.18 1.17
C ILE A 16 23.35 4.71 1.21
N ASN A 17 24.38 5.22 0.53
CA ASN A 17 24.54 6.67 0.32
C ASN A 17 23.26 7.28 -0.27
N GLY A 18 22.78 8.36 0.35
CA GLY A 18 21.54 9.06 -0.02
C GLY A 18 20.27 8.47 0.57
N LEU A 19 20.36 7.38 1.37
CA LEU A 19 19.24 6.84 2.11
C LEU A 19 18.96 7.70 3.35
N PHE A 20 17.70 8.04 3.55
CA PHE A 20 17.24 8.70 4.76
C PHE A 20 15.93 8.08 5.23
N GLN A 21 15.66 8.23 6.52
CA GLN A 21 14.43 7.74 7.14
C GLN A 21 13.52 8.93 7.43
N ARG A 22 12.26 8.85 7.00
CA ARG A 22 11.20 9.82 7.33
C ARG A 22 10.00 9.02 7.81
N ARG A 23 9.59 9.24 9.08
CA ARG A 23 8.43 8.58 9.71
C ARG A 23 8.42 7.04 9.60
N GLY A 24 9.57 6.39 9.83
CA GLY A 24 9.66 4.93 9.75
C GLY A 24 9.86 4.36 8.34
N LYS A 25 9.66 5.16 7.30
CA LYS A 25 9.87 4.77 5.89
C LYS A 25 11.27 5.18 5.42
N PHE A 26 11.83 4.41 4.49
CA PHE A 26 13.17 4.66 3.93
C PHE A 26 13.05 5.21 2.51
N TYR A 27 13.80 6.26 2.24
CA TYR A 27 13.76 6.99 0.98
C TYR A 27 15.16 7.23 0.44
N LEU A 28 15.29 7.19 -0.88
CA LEU A 28 16.53 7.46 -1.59
C LEU A 28 16.30 8.60 -2.58
N ARG A 29 17.12 9.66 -2.50
CA ARG A 29 17.11 10.72 -3.51
C ARG A 29 18.02 10.35 -4.67
N VAL A 30 17.45 10.29 -5.87
CA VAL A 30 18.11 9.76 -7.06
C VAL A 30 18.03 10.77 -8.21
N PRO A 31 19.16 11.30 -8.69
CA PRO A 31 19.25 11.96 -9.98
C PRO A 31 18.79 11.04 -11.11
N TYR A 32 18.14 11.56 -12.15
CA TYR A 32 17.57 10.73 -13.23
C TYR A 32 18.63 9.85 -13.90
N ASP A 33 19.79 10.44 -14.19
CA ASP A 33 20.97 9.81 -14.77
C ASP A 33 21.53 8.65 -13.93
N ARG A 34 21.26 8.64 -12.61
CA ARG A 34 21.66 7.56 -11.70
C ARG A 34 20.54 6.56 -11.43
N MET A 35 19.34 6.74 -11.98
CA MET A 35 18.17 5.90 -11.66
C MET A 35 18.43 4.42 -11.92
N SER A 36 18.87 4.05 -13.14
CA SER A 36 19.14 2.65 -13.48
C SER A 36 20.20 2.00 -12.59
N GLN A 37 21.25 2.75 -12.23
CA GLN A 37 22.30 2.29 -11.32
C GLN A 37 21.75 2.04 -9.92
N GLU A 38 20.92 2.96 -9.40
CA GLU A 38 20.33 2.84 -8.08
C GLU A 38 19.30 1.71 -8.01
N MET A 39 18.49 1.49 -9.06
CA MET A 39 17.58 0.34 -9.13
C MET A 39 18.33 -1.00 -9.07
N GLN A 40 19.41 -1.12 -9.84
CA GLN A 40 20.27 -2.31 -9.81
C GLN A 40 20.90 -2.50 -8.43
N ARG A 41 21.33 -1.42 -7.78
CA ARG A 41 21.88 -1.45 -6.42
C ARG A 41 20.84 -1.93 -5.41
N ILE A 42 19.63 -1.36 -5.42
CA ILE A 42 18.53 -1.72 -4.51
C ILE A 42 18.17 -3.21 -4.67
N SER A 43 18.04 -3.67 -5.92
CA SER A 43 17.74 -5.08 -6.22
C SER A 43 18.82 -6.04 -5.72
N ARG A 44 20.11 -5.73 -5.96
CA ARG A 44 21.25 -6.54 -5.48
C ARG A 44 21.31 -6.64 -3.95
N LEU A 45 20.88 -5.59 -3.25
CA LEU A 45 20.86 -5.56 -1.78
C LEU A 45 19.56 -6.18 -1.19
N GLY A 46 18.69 -6.75 -2.03
CA GLY A 46 17.44 -7.37 -1.61
C GLY A 46 16.35 -6.39 -1.17
N GLY A 47 16.53 -5.09 -1.46
CA GLY A 47 15.52 -4.06 -1.19
C GLY A 47 14.35 -4.14 -2.18
N LYS A 48 13.15 -3.83 -1.69
CA LYS A 48 11.97 -3.66 -2.55
C LYS A 48 11.70 -2.18 -2.78
N ILE A 49 11.47 -1.80 -4.03
CA ILE A 49 11.00 -0.45 -4.38
C ILE A 49 9.49 -0.43 -4.18
N LEU A 50 9.00 0.59 -3.48
CA LEU A 50 7.57 0.75 -3.21
C LEU A 50 6.96 1.88 -4.05
N ASN A 51 7.66 3.01 -4.18
CA ASN A 51 7.18 4.16 -4.94
C ASN A 51 8.36 4.97 -5.51
N ILE A 52 8.16 5.66 -6.63
CA ILE A 52 9.13 6.56 -7.27
C ILE A 52 8.40 7.83 -7.69
N VAL A 53 8.79 8.97 -7.13
CA VAL A 53 8.14 10.26 -7.42
C VAL A 53 9.19 11.29 -7.83
N ALA A 54 8.90 12.12 -8.84
CA ALA A 54 9.75 13.25 -9.18
C ALA A 54 9.65 14.33 -8.11
N ILE A 55 10.77 14.88 -7.64
CA ILE A 55 10.75 15.92 -6.59
C ILE A 55 10.01 17.18 -7.05
N SER A 56 10.02 17.51 -8.34
CA SER A 56 9.20 18.61 -8.86
C SER A 56 7.70 18.32 -8.74
N ALA A 57 7.29 17.06 -8.89
CA ALA A 57 5.91 16.65 -8.63
C ALA A 57 5.60 16.69 -7.11
N LEU A 58 6.59 16.45 -6.24
CA LEU A 58 6.41 16.63 -4.79
C LEU A 58 6.18 18.10 -4.42
N ASP A 59 6.76 19.07 -5.15
CA ASP A 59 6.51 20.50 -4.91
C ASP A 59 5.08 20.87 -5.33
N ASP A 60 4.58 20.35 -6.47
CA ASP A 60 3.18 20.55 -6.90
C ASP A 60 2.18 19.80 -6.00
N LEU A 61 2.60 18.71 -5.37
CA LEU A 61 1.84 17.96 -4.37
C LEU A 61 2.04 18.51 -2.93
N SER A 62 2.98 19.42 -2.71
CA SER A 62 3.25 20.00 -1.38
C SER A 62 2.14 20.95 -0.91
N SER A 63 1.24 21.37 -1.81
CA SER A 63 -0.02 22.03 -1.46
C SER A 63 -1.10 21.07 -0.92
N HIS A 64 -0.90 19.74 -0.98
CA HIS A 64 -1.77 18.74 -0.37
C HIS A 64 -0.95 17.55 0.17
N HIS A 65 -0.52 17.68 1.43
CA HIS A 65 -0.12 16.60 2.35
C HIS A 65 0.30 15.25 1.71
N GLU A 66 1.59 15.12 1.41
CA GLU A 66 2.31 13.87 1.07
C GLU A 66 2.32 12.80 2.21
N ASP A 67 1.39 12.87 3.16
CA ASP A 67 1.15 11.89 4.23
C ASP A 67 -0.30 11.97 4.80
N ASP A 68 -1.30 12.53 4.07
CA ASP A 68 -2.71 12.39 4.47
C ASP A 68 -3.26 11.05 3.99
N PHE A 69 -2.82 9.98 4.64
CA PHE A 69 -3.54 8.71 4.58
C PHE A 69 -4.88 8.92 5.26
N HIS A 70 -5.90 9.12 4.43
CA HIS A 70 -7.29 9.14 4.86
C HIS A 70 -7.63 7.79 5.49
N TRP A 71 -8.68 7.78 6.30
CA TRP A 71 -9.19 6.56 6.88
C TRP A 71 -9.97 5.77 5.84
N TRP A 72 -9.76 4.47 5.79
CA TRP A 72 -10.47 3.55 4.91
C TRP A 72 -11.00 2.38 5.73
N VAL A 73 -12.15 1.87 5.31
CA VAL A 73 -12.72 0.60 5.79
C VAL A 73 -12.31 -0.47 4.78
N GLU A 74 -11.40 -1.36 5.20
CA GLU A 74 -11.07 -2.59 4.48
C GLU A 74 -12.03 -3.70 4.94
N ILE A 75 -12.73 -4.34 4.00
CA ILE A 75 -13.58 -5.49 4.26
C ILE A 75 -13.05 -6.69 3.47
N THR A 76 -12.67 -7.77 4.16
CA THR A 76 -12.32 -9.04 3.54
C THR A 76 -13.49 -10.00 3.64
N THR A 77 -13.82 -10.70 2.57
CA THR A 77 -14.85 -11.74 2.54
C THR A 77 -14.21 -13.08 2.18
N THR A 78 -14.71 -14.18 2.72
CA THR A 78 -14.23 -15.53 2.36
C THR A 78 -15.00 -16.12 1.17
N ARG A 79 -16.26 -15.71 0.96
CA ARG A 79 -17.06 -16.09 -0.21
C ARG A 79 -17.96 -14.92 -0.65
N PRO A 80 -17.81 -14.39 -1.88
CA PRO A 80 -16.62 -14.57 -2.74
C PRO A 80 -15.35 -14.15 -1.99
N HIS A 81 -14.18 -14.67 -2.35
CA HIS A 81 -12.94 -14.31 -1.68
C HIS A 81 -12.46 -12.96 -2.21
N CYS A 82 -12.75 -11.88 -1.49
CA CYS A 82 -12.53 -10.52 -1.97
C CYS A 82 -12.01 -9.61 -0.85
N ILE A 83 -11.36 -8.51 -1.26
CA ILE A 83 -11.07 -7.36 -0.40
C ILE A 83 -11.72 -6.12 -1.01
N TYR A 84 -12.49 -5.41 -0.20
CA TYR A 84 -13.14 -4.15 -0.52
C TYR A 84 -12.55 -3.02 0.31
N TYR A 85 -12.37 -1.84 -0.28
CA TYR A 85 -11.95 -0.62 0.41
C TYR A 85 -12.99 0.48 0.21
N PHE A 86 -13.53 1.00 1.32
CA PHE A 86 -14.48 2.11 1.32
C PHE A 86 -13.89 3.33 2.02
N GLY A 87 -14.06 4.51 1.41
CA GLY A 87 -13.43 5.76 1.80
C GLY A 87 -13.15 6.63 0.57
N PRO A 88 -12.28 7.64 0.68
CA PRO A 88 -11.56 8.08 1.90
C PRO A 88 -12.47 8.75 2.93
N PHE A 89 -12.13 8.62 4.21
CA PHE A 89 -12.73 9.33 5.34
C PHE A 89 -11.71 10.24 6.03
N ASP A 90 -12.17 11.33 6.62
CA ASP A 90 -11.31 12.31 7.29
C ASP A 90 -10.75 11.76 8.61
N ASN A 91 -11.51 10.90 9.29
CA ASN A 91 -11.15 10.37 10.60
C ASN A 91 -11.72 8.96 10.86
N PHE A 92 -11.16 8.27 11.86
CA PHE A 92 -11.62 6.93 12.25
C PHE A 92 -13.09 6.88 12.69
N PRO A 93 -13.61 7.80 13.53
CA PRO A 93 -15.03 7.80 13.90
C PRO A 93 -15.98 7.87 12.72
N GLU A 94 -15.67 8.65 11.70
CA GLU A 94 -16.45 8.72 10.46
C GLU A 94 -16.45 7.37 9.73
N ALA A 95 -15.27 6.80 9.47
CA ALA A 95 -15.15 5.47 8.86
C ALA A 95 -15.89 4.40 9.67
N TYR A 96 -15.80 4.45 11.00
CA TYR A 96 -16.50 3.55 11.90
C TYR A 96 -18.01 3.79 11.89
N GLY A 97 -18.49 5.02 11.71
CA GLY A 97 -19.92 5.29 11.58
C GLY A 97 -20.52 4.67 10.31
N HIS A 98 -19.74 4.60 9.24
CA HIS A 98 -20.20 4.11 7.93
C HIS A 98 -20.02 2.61 7.70
N HIS A 99 -19.11 1.92 8.41
CA HIS A 99 -18.80 0.52 8.10
C HIS A 99 -20.01 -0.43 8.16
N GLY A 100 -20.99 -0.15 9.03
CA GLY A 100 -22.17 -1.00 9.20
C GLY A 100 -22.99 -1.15 7.91
N GLY A 101 -23.20 -0.05 7.17
CA GLY A 101 -23.97 -0.09 5.92
C GLY A 101 -23.31 -0.96 4.85
N TYR A 102 -21.99 -0.86 4.70
CA TYR A 102 -21.25 -1.70 3.74
C TYR A 102 -21.32 -3.19 4.09
N VAL A 103 -21.37 -3.51 5.38
CA VAL A 103 -21.50 -4.89 5.85
C VAL A 103 -22.90 -5.42 5.57
N GLU A 104 -23.94 -4.63 5.85
CA GLU A 104 -25.33 -4.99 5.56
C GLU A 104 -25.52 -5.27 4.07
N ASP A 105 -25.06 -4.36 3.20
CA ASP A 105 -25.14 -4.53 1.74
C ASP A 105 -24.44 -5.83 1.29
N LEU A 106 -23.20 -6.07 1.75
CA LEU A 106 -22.45 -7.29 1.41
C LEU A 106 -23.13 -8.56 1.93
N GLN A 107 -23.76 -8.51 3.10
CA GLN A 107 -24.52 -9.65 3.64
C GLN A 107 -25.77 -9.93 2.80
N GLU A 108 -26.49 -8.89 2.38
CA GLU A 108 -27.66 -9.01 1.50
C GLU A 108 -27.30 -9.56 0.12
N GLU A 109 -26.10 -9.23 -0.39
CA GLU A 109 -25.54 -9.82 -1.61
C GLU A 109 -25.04 -11.28 -1.42
N GLY A 110 -25.08 -11.81 -0.19
CA GLY A 110 -24.73 -13.19 0.13
C GLY A 110 -23.25 -13.42 0.43
N ALA A 111 -22.49 -12.35 0.68
CA ALA A 111 -21.09 -12.46 1.08
C ALA A 111 -20.95 -13.10 2.47
N GLN A 112 -19.88 -13.87 2.66
CA GLN A 112 -19.63 -14.63 3.89
C GLN A 112 -18.22 -14.41 4.41
N GLY A 113 -18.03 -14.70 5.71
CA GLY A 113 -16.74 -14.57 6.39
C GLY A 113 -16.20 -13.15 6.37
N ILE A 114 -17.08 -12.17 6.59
CA ILE A 114 -16.78 -10.74 6.56
C ILE A 114 -15.87 -10.38 7.74
N ILE A 115 -14.72 -9.79 7.45
CA ILE A 115 -13.74 -9.24 8.40
C ILE A 115 -13.52 -7.78 8.06
N ILE A 116 -13.58 -6.91 9.07
CA ILE A 116 -13.48 -5.46 8.89
C ILE A 116 -12.21 -4.95 9.55
N ASN A 117 -11.50 -4.07 8.86
CA ASN A 117 -10.31 -3.41 9.35
C ASN A 117 -10.32 -1.94 8.94
N ILE A 118 -10.34 -1.04 9.91
CA ILE A 118 -10.34 0.40 9.65
C ILE A 118 -8.93 0.94 9.87
N LYS A 119 -8.32 1.47 8.80
CA LYS A 119 -6.91 1.89 8.82
C LYS A 119 -6.68 3.12 7.96
N GLN A 120 -5.62 3.84 8.26
CA GLN A 120 -5.09 4.86 7.37
C GLN A 120 -4.26 4.18 6.27
N CYS A 121 -4.72 4.28 5.02
CA CYS A 121 -4.02 3.74 3.86
C CYS A 121 -4.38 4.49 2.57
N GLN A 122 -3.81 4.04 1.45
CA GLN A 122 -4.15 4.51 0.12
C GLN A 122 -4.26 3.28 -0.79
N PRO A 123 -5.46 2.68 -0.89
CA PRO A 123 -5.64 1.49 -1.73
C PRO A 123 -5.41 1.84 -3.19
N LEU A 124 -4.63 1.02 -3.90
CA LEU A 124 -4.44 1.17 -5.35
C LEU A 124 -5.67 0.67 -6.13
N VAL A 125 -6.41 -0.27 -5.54
CA VAL A 125 -7.62 -0.89 -6.11
C VAL A 125 -8.66 -0.97 -4.99
N LEU A 126 -9.91 -0.60 -5.30
CA LEU A 126 -11.01 -0.58 -4.32
C LEU A 126 -11.69 -1.94 -4.13
N THR A 127 -11.63 -2.80 -5.14
CA THR A 127 -12.17 -4.16 -5.09
C THR A 127 -11.17 -5.12 -5.69
N GLN A 128 -10.74 -6.10 -4.91
CA GLN A 128 -9.80 -7.12 -5.34
C GLN A 128 -10.37 -8.50 -5.09
N GLU A 129 -10.59 -9.27 -6.14
CA GLU A 129 -10.89 -10.70 -6.06
C GLU A 129 -9.59 -11.47 -5.78
N LEU A 130 -9.65 -12.41 -4.84
CA LEU A 130 -8.54 -13.25 -4.43
C LEU A 130 -8.78 -14.66 -4.96
N GLU A 131 -8.02 -15.06 -5.96
CA GLU A 131 -8.06 -16.44 -6.48
C GLU A 131 -7.61 -17.42 -5.38
N GLU A 132 -8.37 -18.50 -5.17
CA GLU A 132 -7.87 -19.64 -4.40
C GLU A 132 -6.82 -20.35 -5.26
N GLU A 133 -5.55 -20.39 -4.80
CA GLU A 133 -4.53 -21.23 -5.42
C GLU A 133 -5.00 -22.69 -5.35
N SER A 134 -5.63 -23.19 -6.41
CA SER A 134 -5.97 -24.60 -6.52
C SER A 134 -4.67 -25.38 -6.69
N TYR A 135 -4.11 -25.88 -5.58
CA TYR A 135 -3.09 -26.92 -5.65
C TYR A 135 -3.76 -28.17 -6.23
N HIS A 136 -3.65 -28.35 -7.55
CA HIS A 136 -3.89 -29.64 -8.19
C HIS A 136 -2.90 -30.64 -7.60
N ILE A 137 -3.36 -31.42 -6.62
CA ILE A 137 -2.67 -32.64 -6.23
C ILE A 137 -2.83 -33.59 -7.41
N PHE A 138 -1.76 -33.73 -8.20
CA PHE A 138 -1.60 -34.85 -9.11
C PHE A 138 -1.55 -36.12 -8.26
N ASN A 139 -2.65 -36.87 -8.22
CA ASN A 139 -2.63 -38.27 -7.85
C ASN A 139 -2.25 -39.05 -9.13
N ASP A 140 -0.97 -39.38 -9.24
CA ASP A 140 -0.50 -40.55 -10.01
C ASP A 140 -0.46 -41.78 -9.09
#